data_AF-A0A971A2B4-F1
#
_entry.id   AF-A0A971A2B4-F1
#
_cell.length_a   1.000
_cell.length_b   1.000
_cell.length_c   1.000
_cell.angle_alpha   90.00
_cell.angle_beta   90.00
_cell.angle_gamma   90.00
#
_symmetry.space_group_name_H-M   'P 1'
#
loop_
_entity.id
_entity.type
_entity.pdbx_description
1 polymer ?
#
loop_
_entity_poly.entity_id
_entity_poly.type
_entity_poly.pdbx_seq_one_letter_code
_entity_poly.pdbx_strand_id
1 'polypeptide(L)'
;TDRNLVQMMLALRLCFADAGLVLSTREAARFRDHVIALGPTRISAGSRTNPGGYSQADRGEGQFEVSDRRSPREVADMLARHGLEPVWKDWDRAFLDTDRP
;
A
#
# COMPACT_ATOMS: atom_id res chain seq x y z
N THR A 1 -12.22 9.56 11.62
CA THR A 1 -13.29 8.72 11.03
C THR A 1 -12.98 8.51 9.56
N ASP A 2 -13.52 7.45 8.95
CA ASP A 2 -13.35 7.17 7.51
C ASP A 2 -13.85 8.36 6.66
N ARG A 3 -14.95 9.01 7.06
CA ARG A 3 -15.49 10.21 6.41
C ARG A 3 -14.45 11.34 6.30
N ASN A 4 -13.79 11.68 7.41
CA ASN A 4 -12.85 12.79 7.43
C ASN A 4 -11.59 12.46 6.62
N LEU A 5 -11.16 11.20 6.62
CA LEU A 5 -10.02 10.74 5.81
C LEU A 5 -10.33 10.86 4.32
N VAL A 6 -11.51 10.40 3.88
CA VAL A 6 -11.97 10.56 2.49
C VAL A 6 -12.04 12.03 2.07
N GLN A 7 -12.61 12.89 2.93
CA GLN A 7 -12.68 14.33 2.67
C GLN A 7 -11.29 14.95 2.51
N MET A 8 -10.35 14.59 3.37
CA MET A 8 -8.96 15.05 3.28
C MET A 8 -8.28 14.55 2.01
N MET A 9 -8.42 13.28 1.66
CA MET A 9 -7.85 12.70 0.44
C MET A 9 -8.36 13.42 -0.82
N LEU A 10 -9.67 13.68 -0.88
CA LEU A 10 -10.28 14.42 -1.98
C LEU A 10 -9.74 15.86 -2.04
N ALA A 11 -9.70 16.57 -0.91
CA ALA A 11 -9.17 17.93 -0.84
C ALA A 11 -7.72 17.98 -1.32
N LEU A 12 -6.87 17.04 -0.87
CA LEU A 12 -5.48 16.94 -1.32
C LEU A 12 -5.37 16.68 -2.82
N ARG A 13 -6.22 15.80 -3.37
CA ARG A 13 -6.24 15.50 -4.80
C ARG A 13 -6.66 16.72 -5.64
N LEU A 14 -7.61 17.52 -5.16
CA LEU A 14 -8.07 18.72 -5.87
C LEU A 14 -7.09 19.89 -5.75
N CYS A 15 -6.50 20.11 -4.58
CA CYS A 15 -5.62 21.25 -4.32
C CYS A 15 -4.16 21.01 -4.74
N PHE A 16 -3.73 19.75 -4.79
CA PHE A 16 -2.34 19.36 -5.08
C PHE A 16 -2.30 18.19 -6.06
N ALA A 17 -2.67 18.47 -7.32
CA ALA A 17 -2.81 17.45 -8.36
C ALA A 17 -1.53 16.60 -8.57
N ASP A 18 -0.35 17.21 -8.45
CA ASP A 18 0.94 16.55 -8.65
C ASP A 18 1.46 15.83 -7.39
N ALA A 19 0.81 16.03 -6.24
CA ALA A 19 1.23 15.38 -5.01
C ALA A 19 0.87 13.89 -5.01
N GLY A 20 1.87 13.05 -4.76
CA GLY A 20 1.66 11.63 -4.57
C GLY A 20 0.88 11.34 -3.28
N LEU A 21 -0.12 10.46 -3.38
CA LEU A 21 -0.89 9.98 -2.23
C LEU A 21 -0.58 8.50 -2.01
N VAL A 22 -0.12 8.15 -0.81
CA VAL A 22 0.28 6.78 -0.46
C VAL A 22 -0.75 6.18 0.50
N LEU A 23 -1.33 5.05 0.12
CA LEU A 23 -2.26 4.29 0.94
C LEU A 23 -1.56 3.09 1.60
N SER A 24 -1.45 3.10 2.92
CA SER A 24 -0.70 2.10 3.68
C SER A 24 -1.55 0.87 4.00
N THR A 25 -0.99 -0.10 4.72
CA THR A 25 -1.72 -1.25 5.27
C THR A 25 -2.26 -1.00 6.68
N ARG A 26 -2.18 0.24 7.18
CA ARG A 26 -2.85 0.65 8.42
C ARG A 26 -4.36 0.75 8.24
N GLU A 27 -4.79 1.01 7.02
CA GLU A 27 -6.19 1.05 6.63
C GLU A 27 -6.72 -0.37 6.37
N ALA A 28 -7.96 -0.64 6.77
CA ALA A 28 -8.58 -1.96 6.55
C ALA A 28 -8.88 -2.21 5.06
N ALA A 29 -8.81 -3.46 4.62
CA ALA A 29 -9.07 -3.86 3.22
C ALA A 29 -10.36 -3.22 2.65
N ARG A 30 -11.47 -3.27 3.40
CA ARG A 30 -12.75 -2.64 2.99
C ARG A 30 -12.57 -1.17 2.63
N PHE A 31 -11.83 -0.39 3.42
CA PHE A 31 -11.69 1.05 3.20
C PHE A 31 -10.83 1.27 1.96
N ARG A 32 -9.74 0.52 1.83
CA ARG A 32 -8.79 0.61 0.72
C ARG A 32 -9.46 0.35 -0.63
N ASP A 33 -10.31 -0.67 -0.69
CA ASP A 33 -11.05 -1.04 -1.91
C ASP A 33 -11.99 0.07 -2.37
N HIS A 34 -12.55 0.87 -1.45
CA HIS A 34 -13.44 1.98 -1.79
C HIS A 34 -12.70 3.27 -2.15
N VAL A 35 -11.56 3.55 -1.51
CA VAL A 35 -10.85 4.83 -1.72
C VAL A 35 -9.81 4.80 -2.83
N ILE A 36 -9.52 3.64 -3.40
CA ILE A 36 -8.51 3.51 -4.47
C ILE A 36 -8.87 4.35 -5.70
N ALA A 37 -10.16 4.53 -5.99
CA ALA A 37 -10.64 5.35 -7.09
C ALA A 37 -10.53 6.86 -6.83
N LEU A 38 -10.20 7.29 -5.61
CA LEU A 38 -10.18 8.71 -5.20
C LEU A 38 -8.81 9.38 -5.40
N GLY A 39 -7.85 8.68 -6.01
CA GLY A 39 -6.56 9.23 -6.38
C GLY A 39 -5.31 8.77 -5.62
N PRO A 40 -5.30 7.81 -4.66
CA PRO A 40 -4.02 7.21 -4.25
C PRO A 40 -3.14 6.84 -5.45
N THR A 41 -1.88 7.28 -5.46
CA THR A 41 -0.94 7.00 -6.56
C THR A 41 0.03 5.87 -6.22
N ARG A 42 0.11 5.49 -4.95
CA ARG A 42 0.86 4.32 -4.48
C ARG A 42 0.09 3.61 -3.36
N ILE A 43 0.28 2.30 -3.28
CA ILE A 43 -0.36 1.47 -2.27
C ILE A 43 0.64 0.42 -1.77
N SER A 44 0.74 0.24 -0.45
CA SER A 44 1.59 -0.81 0.14
C SER A 44 0.86 -2.15 0.14
N ALA A 45 1.56 -3.28 -0.04
CA ALA A 45 0.92 -4.60 0.06
C ALA A 45 1.85 -5.59 0.76
N GLY A 46 1.29 -6.62 1.41
CA GLY A 46 2.07 -7.64 2.11
C GLY A 46 3.01 -7.11 3.20
N SER A 47 2.68 -5.96 3.83
CA SER A 47 3.63 -5.26 4.69
C SER A 47 3.92 -6.02 5.99
N ARG A 48 5.20 -6.03 6.40
CA ARG A 48 5.69 -6.48 7.71
C ARG A 48 6.25 -5.28 8.45
N THR A 49 5.77 -5.04 9.67
CA THR A 49 6.06 -3.83 10.45
C THR A 49 7.02 -4.08 11.61
N ASN A 50 7.39 -5.33 11.83
CA ASN A 50 8.41 -5.76 12.78
C ASN A 50 9.79 -5.82 12.10
N PRO A 51 10.89 -5.49 12.83
CA PRO A 51 12.25 -5.62 12.30
C PRO A 51 12.54 -7.04 11.81
N GLY A 52 13.00 -7.18 10.57
CA GLY A 52 13.30 -8.49 9.97
C GLY A 52 12.07 -9.31 9.56
N GLY A 53 10.85 -8.75 9.61
CA GLY A 53 9.61 -9.52 9.44
C GLY A 53 9.38 -10.17 8.06
N TYR A 54 10.20 -9.85 7.05
CA TYR A 54 10.16 -10.50 5.73
C TYR A 54 11.07 -11.73 5.63
N SER A 55 12.04 -11.91 6.54
CA SER A 55 12.97 -13.04 6.56
C SER A 55 12.82 -13.92 7.79
N GLN A 56 12.44 -13.34 8.94
CA GLN A 56 12.16 -14.07 10.18
C GLN A 56 10.70 -13.82 10.54
N ALA A 57 9.86 -14.85 10.36
CA ALA A 57 8.49 -14.82 10.85
C ALA A 57 8.53 -14.72 12.40
N ASP A 58 7.73 -13.81 12.94
CA ASP A 58 7.35 -13.76 14.37
C ASP A 58 8.40 -13.31 15.39
N ARG A 59 9.46 -12.59 14.96
CA ARG A 59 10.36 -11.89 15.90
C ARG A 59 10.12 -10.38 15.92
N GLY A 60 10.02 -9.84 17.14
CA GLY A 60 9.94 -8.40 17.39
C GLY A 60 8.52 -7.84 17.31
N GLU A 61 8.29 -6.77 18.07
CA GLU A 61 7.04 -6.02 18.04
C GLU A 61 6.96 -5.17 16.77
N GLY A 62 5.78 -5.13 16.15
CA GLY A 62 5.52 -4.28 14.99
C GLY A 62 5.41 -2.82 15.38
N GLN A 63 5.94 -1.90 14.57
CA GLN A 63 5.78 -0.45 14.79
C GLN A 63 4.30 -0.03 14.83
N PHE A 64 3.45 -0.74 14.10
CA PHE A 64 2.00 -0.58 14.07
C PHE A 64 1.34 -1.88 13.62
N GLU A 65 0.05 -2.02 13.94
CA GLU A 65 -0.76 -3.13 13.47
C GLU A 65 -1.09 -2.99 11.97
N VAL A 66 -1.04 -4.13 11.27
CA VAL A 66 -1.41 -4.26 9.87
C VAL A 66 -2.88 -4.65 9.78
N SER A 67 -3.70 -3.73 9.26
CA SER A 67 -5.15 -3.87 9.09
C SER A 67 -5.56 -4.52 7.77
N ASP A 68 -4.65 -4.56 6.79
CA ASP A 68 -4.81 -5.29 5.53
C ASP A 68 -3.65 -6.26 5.33
N ARG A 69 -3.93 -7.55 5.51
CA ARG A 69 -2.96 -8.65 5.45
C ARG A 69 -2.94 -9.35 4.09
N ARG A 70 -3.66 -8.83 3.09
CA ARG A 70 -3.63 -9.37 1.73
C ARG A 70 -2.20 -9.35 1.18
N SER A 71 -1.86 -10.42 0.47
CA SER A 71 -0.62 -10.55 -0.27
C SER A 71 -0.52 -9.49 -1.37
N PRO A 72 0.70 -9.18 -1.87
CA PRO A 72 0.87 -8.31 -3.03
C PRO A 72 0.03 -8.73 -4.24
N ARG A 73 -0.10 -10.03 -4.50
CA ARG A 73 -0.92 -10.58 -5.59
C ARG A 73 -2.40 -10.26 -5.39
N GLU A 74 -2.96 -10.51 -4.21
CA GLU A 74 -4.37 -10.22 -3.93
C GLU A 74 -4.71 -8.73 -4.04
N VAL A 75 -3.79 -7.85 -3.63
CA VAL A 75 -3.94 -6.40 -3.82
C VAL A 75 -3.87 -6.04 -5.31
N ALA A 76 -2.94 -6.61 -6.07
CA ALA A 76 -2.86 -6.39 -7.52
C ALA A 76 -4.13 -6.83 -8.25
N ASP A 77 -4.68 -8.00 -7.89
CA ASP A 77 -5.95 -8.49 -8.44
C ASP A 77 -7.12 -7.58 -8.05
N MET A 78 -7.10 -7.02 -6.83
CA MET A 78 -8.07 -6.00 -6.43
C MET A 78 -7.98 -4.75 -7.31
N LEU A 79 -6.77 -4.21 -7.54
CA LEU A 79 -6.58 -3.06 -8.43
C LEU A 79 -7.10 -3.34 -9.83
N ALA A 80 -6.79 -4.50 -10.39
CA ALA A 80 -7.27 -4.93 -11.71
C ALA A 80 -8.80 -4.98 -11.80
N ARG A 81 -9.48 -5.49 -10.75
CA ARG A 81 -10.96 -5.48 -10.67
C ARG A 81 -11.56 -4.07 -10.65
N HIS A 82 -10.80 -3.08 -10.19
CA HIS A 82 -11.17 -1.67 -10.23
C HIS A 82 -10.75 -0.96 -11.53
N GLY A 83 -10.26 -1.70 -12.54
CA GLY A 83 -9.82 -1.15 -13.83
C GLY A 83 -8.48 -0.41 -13.76
N LEU A 84 -7.67 -0.68 -12.72
CA LEU A 84 -6.36 -0.06 -12.53
C LEU A 84 -5.25 -1.06 -12.87
N GLU A 85 -4.18 -0.56 -13.49
CA GLU A 85 -2.97 -1.34 -13.76
C GLU A 85 -2.02 -1.27 -12.56
N PRO A 86 -1.68 -2.41 -11.91
CA PRO A 86 -0.66 -2.45 -10.88
C PRO A 86 0.73 -2.33 -11.50
N VAL A 87 1.46 -1.28 -11.14
CA VAL A 87 2.85 -1.06 -11.58
C VAL A 87 3.80 -1.30 -10.41
N TRP A 88 4.75 -2.22 -10.61
CA TRP A 88 5.76 -2.58 -9.62
C TRP A 88 7.02 -1.72 -9.79
N LYS A 89 7.83 -1.60 -8.73
CA LYS A 89 9.17 -1.00 -8.81
C LYS A 89 10.23 -2.05 -9.20
N ASP A 90 9.90 -2.92 -10.14
CA ASP A 90 10.80 -4.00 -10.59
C ASP A 90 12.04 -3.47 -11.33
N TRP A 91 12.00 -2.24 -11.83
CA TRP A 91 13.14 -1.56 -12.44
C TRP A 91 14.12 -0.93 -11.44
N ASP A 92 13.76 -0.79 -10.17
CA ASP A 92 14.60 -0.09 -9.19
C ASP A 92 15.74 -1.02 -8.77
N ARG A 93 16.98 -0.59 -9.02
CA ARG A 93 18.20 -1.37 -8.78
C ARG A 93 18.30 -1.90 -7.34
N ALA A 94 17.69 -1.21 -6.39
CA ALA A 94 17.63 -1.66 -5.00
C ALA A 94 16.91 -3.02 -4.82
N PHE A 95 16.07 -3.44 -5.78
CA PHE A 95 15.35 -4.72 -5.76
C PHE A 95 15.87 -5.74 -6.78
N LEU A 96 16.75 -5.32 -7.69
CA LEU A 96 17.35 -6.20 -8.70
C LEU A 96 18.57 -6.97 -8.17
N ASP A 97 19.22 -6.47 -7.11
CA ASP A 97 20.42 -7.07 -6.52
C ASP A 97 20.03 -8.18 -5.50
N THR A 98 19.38 -9.24 -5.98
CA THR A 98 19.12 -10.46 -5.19
C THR A 98 20.19 -11.54 -5.39
N ASP A 99 21.24 -11.23 -6.15
CA ASP A 99 22.30 -12.16 -6.58
C ASP A 99 23.70 -11.72 -6.11
N ARG A 100 23.82 -11.18 -4.89
CA ARG A 100 25.13 -11.14 -4.21
C ARG A 100 25.32 -12.41 -3.37
N PRO A 101 26.49 -13.07 -3.49
CA PRO A 101 26.81 -14.28 -2.73
C PRO A 101 26.82 -14.05 -1.21
#